data_AF-A0A9P9H6P4-F1
#
_entry.id   AF-A0A9P9H6P4-F1
#
_cell.length_a   1.000
_cell.length_b   1.000
_cell.length_c   1.000
_cell.angle_alpha   90.00
_cell.angle_beta   90.00
_cell.angle_gamma   90.00
#
_symmetry.space_group_name_H-M   'P 1'
#
loop_
_entity.id
_entity.type
_entity.pdbx_description
1 polymer ?
#
loop_
_entity_poly.entity_id
_entity_poly.type
_entity_poly.pdbx_seq_one_letter_code
_entity_poly.pdbx_strand_id
1 'polypeptide(L)'
;MASVKTAITWTLLALAQLTAGHSVITNAVGDSGGSGMALGVDNTTPRDGTRRRPFQQDATRFRGDSAETVGETLGGGDNDVEAGTSAILAETNDDLPQVTQGGELTMTLHQVNSDGAGPYTCMINDDGTGQSWTDITVTQNVEGNERGRNRDGEASDFPLVASIPAGQECTGTVAGQNNVCLVRCQNPARAGPFGGVVPVQMAGGNAGGANNATSDAVNNGAANNNGAANNNGAANNNAVVNDDASANNGAANDNAAVNNGASANNDDEEDEEDEEDEEGDNGSSNSNNNNNRARAIRFSA
;
A
#
# COMPACT_ATOMS: atom_id res chain seq x y z
N MET A 1 58.76 -30.51 37.74
CA MET A 1 57.46 -30.80 38.38
C MET A 1 56.47 -29.77 37.86
N ALA A 2 55.37 -30.23 37.26
CA ALA A 2 54.24 -29.45 36.77
C ALA A 2 53.60 -28.63 37.93
N SER A 3 52.93 -27.50 37.71
CA SER A 3 51.57 -27.50 37.15
C SER A 3 51.15 -26.12 36.63
N VAL A 4 50.80 -26.09 35.34
CA VAL A 4 49.79 -25.21 34.74
C VAL A 4 48.44 -25.43 35.46
N LYS A 5 47.59 -24.40 35.60
CA LYS A 5 46.10 -24.42 35.66
C LYS A 5 45.59 -23.03 36.12
N THR A 6 45.32 -22.06 35.24
CA THR A 6 44.16 -21.88 34.34
C THR A 6 42.87 -21.42 35.05
N ALA A 7 42.39 -20.22 34.65
CA ALA A 7 41.01 -19.70 34.61
C ALA A 7 40.29 -19.48 35.97
N ILE A 8 39.39 -18.51 36.15
CA ILE A 8 38.25 -18.16 35.29
C ILE A 8 37.93 -16.66 35.42
N THR A 9 38.22 -15.87 34.38
CA THR A 9 37.54 -14.60 34.12
C THR A 9 36.16 -14.94 33.52
N TRP A 10 35.10 -14.76 34.30
CA TRP A 10 33.73 -14.84 33.82
C TRP A 10 33.42 -13.59 32.97
N THR A 11 33.88 -13.59 31.72
CA THR A 11 33.38 -12.66 30.71
C THR A 11 31.97 -13.11 30.36
N LEU A 12 30.99 -12.56 31.07
CA LEU A 12 29.58 -12.77 30.82
C LEU A 12 29.24 -12.05 29.52
N LEU A 13 29.48 -12.74 28.40
CA LEU A 13 29.06 -12.31 27.08
C LEU A 13 27.53 -12.35 27.08
N ALA A 14 26.92 -11.22 27.46
CA ALA A 14 25.50 -11.01 27.24
C ALA A 14 25.30 -11.09 25.73
N LEU A 15 24.85 -12.25 25.26
CA LEU A 15 24.17 -12.40 23.98
C LEU A 15 22.93 -11.52 24.12
N ALA A 16 23.09 -10.21 23.86
CA ALA A 16 21.99 -9.33 23.55
C ALA A 16 21.35 -9.98 22.34
N GLN A 17 20.29 -10.76 22.58
CA GLN A 17 19.32 -11.04 21.55
C GLN A 17 18.96 -9.65 21.03
N LEU A 18 19.46 -9.30 19.85
CA LEU A 18 18.97 -8.13 19.13
C LEU A 18 17.50 -8.44 18.92
N THR A 19 16.66 -7.98 19.85
CA THR A 19 15.23 -8.12 19.80
C THR A 19 14.80 -7.29 18.61
N ALA A 20 14.57 -7.98 17.51
CA ALA A 20 14.02 -7.41 16.32
C ALA A 20 12.50 -7.50 16.50
N GLY A 21 11.92 -6.47 17.12
CA GLY A 21 10.47 -6.28 17.21
C GLY A 21 9.86 -6.05 15.86
N HIS A 22 8.63 -6.50 15.63
CA HIS A 22 8.01 -6.30 14.32
C HIS A 22 6.49 -6.38 14.35
N SER A 23 5.88 -5.61 13.48
CA SER A 23 4.47 -5.59 13.14
C SER A 23 4.30 -5.25 11.67
N VAL A 24 3.13 -5.58 11.11
CA VAL A 24 2.80 -5.39 9.69
C VAL A 24 1.34 -4.98 9.57
N ILE A 25 1.02 -3.99 8.75
CA ILE A 25 -0.38 -3.67 8.42
C ILE A 25 -0.78 -4.53 7.21
N THR A 26 -1.42 -5.66 7.49
CA THR A 26 -1.72 -6.71 6.50
C THR A 26 -3.02 -6.46 5.74
N ASN A 27 -3.88 -5.60 6.26
CA ASN A 27 -5.10 -5.19 5.58
C ASN A 27 -5.48 -3.76 5.99
N ALA A 28 -6.08 -3.01 5.07
CA ALA A 28 -6.61 -1.69 5.30
C ALA A 28 -7.87 -1.50 4.44
N VAL A 29 -8.91 -0.90 5.02
CA VAL A 29 -10.19 -0.62 4.38
C VAL A 29 -10.61 0.80 4.75
N GLY A 30 -10.94 1.60 3.76
CA GLY A 30 -11.44 2.96 3.97
C GLY A 30 -12.94 2.95 4.29
N ASP A 31 -13.45 4.03 4.88
CA ASP A 31 -14.86 4.19 5.23
C ASP A 31 -15.81 4.17 4.02
N SER A 32 -15.28 4.40 2.81
CA SER A 32 -16.02 4.27 1.55
C SER A 32 -15.66 3.00 0.75
N GLY A 33 -15.01 2.02 1.38
CA GLY A 33 -14.66 0.73 0.77
C GLY A 33 -13.21 0.66 0.27
N GLY A 34 -12.98 -0.16 -0.75
CA GLY A 34 -11.65 -0.53 -1.23
C GLY A 34 -10.87 -1.38 -0.23
N SER A 35 -9.76 -1.94 -0.69
CA SER A 35 -8.88 -2.72 0.17
C SER A 35 -7.41 -2.57 -0.22
N GLY A 36 -6.53 -2.66 0.77
CA GLY A 36 -5.11 -2.50 0.60
C GLY A 36 -4.33 -3.03 1.79
N MET A 37 -3.05 -2.70 1.85
CA MET A 37 -2.12 -3.06 2.91
C MET A 37 -0.97 -2.06 2.94
N ALA A 38 -0.04 -2.22 3.87
CA ALA A 38 1.15 -1.38 3.86
C ALA A 38 2.05 -1.68 2.64
N LEU A 39 2.82 -0.67 2.23
CA LEU A 39 3.93 -0.83 1.28
C LEU A 39 4.91 -1.90 1.79
N GLY A 40 5.44 -2.68 0.86
CA GLY A 40 6.44 -3.71 1.14
C GLY A 40 5.90 -5.01 1.73
N VAL A 41 4.57 -5.12 1.97
CA VAL A 41 3.96 -6.36 2.48
C VAL A 41 4.06 -7.48 1.44
N ASP A 42 4.46 -8.66 1.91
CA ASP A 42 4.54 -9.89 1.13
C ASP A 42 3.60 -10.94 1.75
N ASN A 43 2.50 -11.23 1.05
CA ASN A 43 1.49 -12.18 1.49
C ASN A 43 1.97 -13.63 1.57
N THR A 44 3.13 -13.93 1.01
CA THR A 44 3.77 -15.25 1.17
C THR A 44 4.52 -15.38 2.49
N THR A 45 4.74 -14.27 3.22
CA THR A 45 5.36 -14.28 4.55
C THR A 45 4.43 -14.92 5.58
N PRO A 46 4.81 -16.04 6.22
CA PRO A 46 3.98 -16.67 7.24
C PRO A 46 3.76 -15.75 8.46
N ARG A 47 2.59 -15.85 9.09
CA ARG A 47 2.15 -15.01 10.22
C ARG A 47 1.97 -15.76 11.54
N ASP A 48 2.42 -17.01 11.60
CA ASP A 48 2.21 -17.95 12.70
C ASP A 48 3.45 -18.12 13.61
N GLY A 49 4.39 -17.17 13.56
CA GLY A 49 5.61 -17.26 14.35
C GLY A 49 6.32 -15.92 14.56
N THR A 50 7.38 -15.96 15.39
CA THR A 50 8.04 -14.76 15.92
C THR A 50 9.53 -14.69 15.56
N ARG A 51 10.08 -15.62 14.77
CA ARG A 51 11.50 -15.61 14.37
C ARG A 51 11.75 -14.57 13.27
N ARG A 52 12.97 -14.04 13.20
CA ARG A 52 13.39 -13.09 12.15
C ARG A 52 13.10 -13.59 10.75
N ARG A 53 13.47 -14.84 10.47
CA ARG A 53 13.12 -15.53 9.22
C ARG A 53 12.21 -16.72 9.56
N PRO A 54 11.11 -16.93 8.84
CA PRO A 54 10.59 -16.10 7.74
C PRO A 54 9.68 -14.93 8.20
N PHE A 55 9.21 -14.92 9.44
CA PHE A 55 8.00 -14.18 9.85
C PHE A 55 8.09 -12.64 9.88
N GLN A 56 9.29 -12.06 9.71
CA GLN A 56 9.53 -10.61 9.85
C GLN A 56 10.07 -9.98 8.57
N GLN A 57 10.09 -10.69 7.43
CA GLN A 57 10.79 -10.21 6.23
C GLN A 57 10.17 -8.94 5.65
N ASP A 58 8.88 -8.78 5.74
CA ASP A 58 8.12 -7.67 5.16
C ASP A 58 7.60 -6.67 6.22
N ALA A 59 8.09 -6.79 7.45
CA ALA A 59 7.75 -5.85 8.50
C ALA A 59 8.51 -4.55 8.30
N THR A 60 7.75 -3.48 8.04
CA THR A 60 8.33 -2.15 7.82
C THR A 60 8.91 -1.60 9.13
N ARG A 61 10.14 -1.08 9.03
CA ARG A 61 10.79 -0.29 10.09
C ARG A 61 11.09 1.12 9.57
N PHE A 62 10.99 2.11 10.44
CA PHE A 62 11.32 3.50 10.14
C PHE A 62 12.63 3.88 10.83
N ARG A 63 13.76 3.74 10.13
CA ARG A 63 15.09 4.02 10.69
C ARG A 63 16.07 4.42 9.60
N GLY A 64 17.17 5.05 10.00
CA GLY A 64 18.25 5.45 9.08
C GLY A 64 17.72 6.49 8.10
N ASP A 65 18.07 6.33 6.83
CA ASP A 65 17.64 7.23 5.76
C ASP A 65 16.12 7.14 5.51
N SER A 66 15.52 5.99 5.84
CA SER A 66 14.08 5.74 5.72
C SER A 66 13.28 6.09 6.98
N ALA A 67 13.90 6.78 7.95
CA ALA A 67 13.26 7.16 9.22
C ALA A 67 12.13 8.18 9.03
N GLU A 68 12.24 9.10 8.08
CA GLU A 68 11.28 10.19 7.86
C GLU A 68 10.43 9.98 6.59
N THR A 69 10.64 8.87 5.88
CA THR A 69 9.99 8.57 4.59
C THR A 69 8.94 7.45 4.73
N VAL A 70 8.92 6.49 3.81
CA VAL A 70 8.00 5.35 3.75
C VAL A 70 8.54 4.05 4.35
N GLY A 71 9.73 4.11 4.98
CA GLY A 71 10.33 2.99 5.68
C GLY A 71 10.98 1.95 4.77
N GLU A 72 11.49 0.89 5.38
CA GLU A 72 12.15 -0.22 4.71
C GLU A 72 11.71 -1.56 5.32
N THR A 73 11.77 -2.63 4.56
CA THR A 73 11.56 -4.01 5.03
C THR A 73 12.87 -4.80 5.00
N LEU A 74 12.95 -5.86 5.80
CA LEU A 74 14.16 -6.71 5.85
C LEU A 74 14.39 -7.51 4.56
N GLY A 75 13.32 -7.90 3.88
CA GLY A 75 13.34 -8.73 2.68
C GLY A 75 13.28 -7.92 1.38
N GLY A 76 12.58 -6.79 1.37
CA GLY A 76 12.38 -5.95 0.20
C GLY A 76 13.27 -4.70 0.12
N GLY A 77 13.97 -4.34 1.20
CA GLY A 77 14.74 -3.09 1.26
C GLY A 77 13.84 -1.87 1.43
N ASP A 78 14.28 -0.71 0.93
CA ASP A 78 13.50 0.53 0.99
C ASP A 78 12.14 0.36 0.28
N ASN A 79 11.08 0.82 0.93
CA ASN A 79 9.77 0.83 0.33
C ASN A 79 9.71 1.87 -0.79
N ASP A 80 9.09 1.51 -1.90
CA ASP A 80 8.85 2.42 -3.03
C ASP A 80 7.34 2.65 -3.18
N VAL A 81 6.94 3.92 -3.29
CA VAL A 81 5.53 4.30 -3.31
C VAL A 81 4.86 3.85 -4.62
N GLU A 82 5.52 3.99 -5.76
CA GLU A 82 4.96 3.63 -7.07
C GLU A 82 4.88 2.11 -7.25
N ALA A 83 5.98 1.42 -7.03
CA ALA A 83 6.06 -0.03 -7.17
C ALA A 83 5.24 -0.74 -6.09
N GLY A 84 5.31 -0.27 -4.84
CA GLY A 84 4.54 -0.85 -3.73
C GLY A 84 3.04 -0.66 -3.90
N THR A 85 2.58 0.52 -4.33
CA THR A 85 1.14 0.74 -4.61
C THR A 85 0.67 -0.09 -5.80
N SER A 86 1.50 -0.22 -6.85
CA SER A 86 1.21 -1.09 -7.99
C SER A 86 1.07 -2.56 -7.57
N ALA A 87 1.94 -3.02 -6.66
CA ALA A 87 1.87 -4.38 -6.11
C ALA A 87 0.61 -4.60 -5.27
N ILE A 88 0.23 -3.61 -4.44
CA ILE A 88 -1.01 -3.67 -3.65
C ILE A 88 -2.23 -3.82 -4.57
N LEU A 89 -2.35 -2.98 -5.60
CA LEU A 89 -3.45 -3.04 -6.56
C LEU A 89 -3.52 -4.39 -7.29
N ALA A 90 -2.36 -4.95 -7.64
CA ALA A 90 -2.28 -6.26 -8.28
C ALA A 90 -2.67 -7.41 -7.35
N GLU A 91 -2.28 -7.34 -6.07
CA GLU A 91 -2.56 -8.37 -5.06
C GLU A 91 -4.02 -8.36 -4.63
N THR A 92 -4.60 -7.18 -4.38
CA THR A 92 -5.99 -7.08 -3.91
C THR A 92 -7.00 -7.25 -5.03
N ASN A 93 -6.63 -6.87 -6.27
CA ASN A 93 -7.56 -6.79 -7.41
C ASN A 93 -8.82 -5.98 -7.03
N ASP A 94 -8.60 -4.87 -6.34
CA ASP A 94 -9.62 -3.96 -5.80
C ASP A 94 -9.12 -2.51 -5.92
N ASP A 95 -10.00 -1.54 -5.68
CA ASP A 95 -9.59 -0.16 -5.51
C ASP A 95 -8.74 0.00 -4.22
N LEU A 96 -7.81 0.96 -4.20
CA LEU A 96 -7.13 1.36 -2.96
C LEU A 96 -8.16 1.68 -1.86
N PRO A 97 -7.81 1.59 -0.57
CA PRO A 97 -8.70 2.01 0.52
C PRO A 97 -9.30 3.39 0.25
N GLN A 98 -10.62 3.44 0.07
CA GLN A 98 -11.35 4.65 -0.30
C GLN A 98 -11.78 5.39 0.97
N VAL A 99 -11.19 6.55 1.21
CA VAL A 99 -11.44 7.35 2.40
C VAL A 99 -12.21 8.63 2.09
N THR A 100 -13.02 9.12 3.02
CA THR A 100 -13.70 10.42 2.91
C THR A 100 -13.15 11.45 3.89
N GLN A 101 -13.43 12.72 3.63
CA GLN A 101 -13.11 13.81 4.56
C GLN A 101 -13.86 13.62 5.86
N GLY A 102 -13.14 13.50 6.98
CA GLY A 102 -13.74 13.22 8.29
C GLY A 102 -14.09 11.74 8.51
N GLY A 103 -13.74 10.88 7.55
CA GLY A 103 -13.92 9.43 7.61
C GLY A 103 -12.87 8.73 8.46
N GLU A 104 -12.72 7.42 8.24
CA GLU A 104 -11.79 6.57 8.98
C GLU A 104 -11.12 5.55 8.06
N LEU A 105 -9.86 5.24 8.36
CA LEU A 105 -9.12 4.11 7.81
C LEU A 105 -9.05 3.01 8.87
N THR A 106 -9.67 1.86 8.59
CA THR A 106 -9.61 0.67 9.45
C THR A 106 -8.51 -0.25 8.96
N MET A 107 -7.56 -0.58 9.84
CA MET A 107 -6.42 -1.44 9.54
C MET A 107 -6.40 -2.69 10.41
N THR A 108 -5.93 -3.79 9.83
CA THR A 108 -5.50 -4.98 10.56
C THR A 108 -3.99 -4.91 10.72
N LEU A 109 -3.54 -4.75 11.96
CA LEU A 109 -2.14 -4.83 12.33
C LEU A 109 -1.82 -6.24 12.85
N HIS A 110 -0.95 -6.95 12.15
CA HIS A 110 -0.35 -8.16 12.65
C HIS A 110 0.85 -7.82 13.53
N GLN A 111 0.79 -8.16 14.82
CA GLN A 111 1.92 -8.06 15.73
C GLN A 111 2.75 -9.35 15.63
N VAL A 112 3.97 -9.27 15.10
CA VAL A 112 4.85 -10.45 14.97
C VAL A 112 5.54 -10.76 16.30
N ASN A 113 6.10 -9.75 16.97
CA ASN A 113 6.88 -9.91 18.21
C ASN A 113 6.37 -9.03 19.33
N SER A 114 6.87 -9.24 20.55
CA SER A 114 6.52 -8.44 21.71
C SER A 114 6.57 -6.94 21.43
N ASP A 115 7.64 -6.43 20.83
CA ASP A 115 7.89 -5.02 20.55
C ASP A 115 7.30 -4.50 19.22
N GLY A 116 6.41 -5.27 18.59
CA GLY A 116 5.51 -4.81 17.52
C GLY A 116 4.16 -4.31 18.03
N ALA A 117 3.98 -4.21 19.35
CA ALA A 117 2.73 -3.78 19.94
C ALA A 117 2.58 -2.24 19.91
N GLY A 118 1.43 -1.73 20.33
CA GLY A 118 1.17 -0.29 20.40
C GLY A 118 1.65 0.38 21.70
N PRO A 119 1.22 1.62 21.96
CA PRO A 119 0.27 2.40 21.15
C PRO A 119 0.91 2.96 19.88
N TYR A 120 0.20 2.90 18.76
CA TYR A 120 0.60 3.48 17.49
C TYR A 120 0.25 4.96 17.40
N THR A 121 1.11 5.72 16.74
CA THR A 121 0.82 7.06 16.21
C THR A 121 0.66 6.97 14.70
N CYS A 122 -0.32 7.65 14.14
CA CYS A 122 -0.53 7.71 12.70
C CYS A 122 -0.41 9.15 12.19
N MET A 123 0.04 9.29 10.95
CA MET A 123 0.23 10.55 10.25
C MET A 123 -0.14 10.38 8.78
N ILE A 124 -0.53 11.47 8.12
CA ILE A 124 -0.96 11.48 6.72
C ILE A 124 -0.07 12.41 5.89
N ASN A 125 0.22 11.98 4.66
CA ASN A 125 0.91 12.74 3.63
C ASN A 125 -0.07 13.04 2.48
N ASP A 126 -0.20 14.31 2.13
CA ASP A 126 -1.25 14.82 1.23
C ASP A 126 -0.92 14.63 -0.27
N ASP A 127 0.36 14.62 -0.63
CA ASP A 127 0.83 14.69 -2.01
C ASP A 127 1.30 13.35 -2.59
N GLY A 128 1.18 12.27 -1.82
CA GLY A 128 1.59 10.93 -2.26
C GLY A 128 3.10 10.72 -2.34
N THR A 129 3.93 11.69 -1.91
CA THR A 129 5.39 11.58 -2.01
C THR A 129 6.04 10.91 -0.80
N GLY A 130 5.33 10.89 0.34
CA GLY A 130 5.86 10.37 1.60
C GLY A 130 6.96 11.22 2.25
N GLN A 131 7.08 12.50 1.85
CA GLN A 131 8.13 13.41 2.35
C GLN A 131 7.67 14.39 3.43
N SER A 132 6.36 14.58 3.58
CA SER A 132 5.78 15.46 4.58
C SER A 132 4.60 14.79 5.26
N TRP A 133 4.53 14.91 6.59
CA TRP A 133 3.59 14.15 7.41
C TRP A 133 2.89 15.07 8.42
N THR A 134 1.58 14.90 8.54
CA THR A 134 0.76 15.56 9.56
C THR A 134 0.12 14.52 10.46
N ASP A 135 0.26 14.66 11.77
CA ASP A 135 -0.35 13.73 12.74
C ASP A 135 -1.87 13.67 12.58
N ILE A 136 -2.41 12.45 12.61
CA ILE A 136 -3.85 12.18 12.60
C ILE A 136 -4.27 11.41 13.86
N THR A 137 -5.56 11.49 14.19
CA THR A 137 -6.07 10.86 15.41
C THR A 137 -6.20 9.35 15.21
N VAL A 138 -5.66 8.56 16.15
CA VAL A 138 -5.91 7.11 16.23
C VAL A 138 -7.11 6.88 17.14
N THR A 139 -8.24 6.45 16.58
CA THR A 139 -9.53 6.28 17.30
C THR A 139 -9.65 4.90 17.96
N GLN A 140 -8.97 3.89 17.44
CA GLN A 140 -8.78 2.59 18.07
C GLN A 140 -7.31 2.18 17.95
N ASN A 141 -6.69 1.82 19.07
CA ASN A 141 -5.26 1.55 19.12
C ASN A 141 -4.97 0.12 19.60
N VAL A 142 -3.78 -0.37 19.25
CA VAL A 142 -3.27 -1.68 19.66
C VAL A 142 -2.67 -1.56 21.06
N GLU A 143 -2.98 -2.53 21.92
CA GLU A 143 -2.47 -2.55 23.29
C GLU A 143 -0.95 -2.77 23.33
N GLY A 144 -0.27 -2.02 24.19
CA GLY A 144 1.13 -2.23 24.51
C GLY A 144 1.62 -1.20 25.52
N ASN A 145 2.81 -1.41 26.07
CA ASN A 145 3.41 -0.45 27.00
C ASN A 145 4.06 0.72 26.26
N GLU A 146 4.58 1.69 27.02
CA GLU A 146 5.27 2.89 26.50
C GLU A 146 6.48 2.60 25.58
N ARG A 147 6.95 1.36 25.52
CA ARG A 147 8.06 0.91 24.66
C ARG A 147 7.58 0.10 23.46
N GLY A 148 6.28 0.06 23.20
CA GLY A 148 5.69 -0.70 22.10
C GLY A 148 5.62 -2.19 22.39
N ARG A 149 5.62 -2.62 23.67
CA ARG A 149 5.75 -4.05 24.02
C ARG A 149 4.47 -4.66 24.60
N ASN A 150 4.08 -5.82 24.07
CA ASN A 150 3.06 -6.72 24.61
C ASN A 150 3.41 -8.16 24.25
N ARG A 151 3.77 -9.03 25.20
CA ARG A 151 4.13 -10.43 24.88
C ARG A 151 2.91 -11.30 24.55
N ASP A 152 1.75 -10.96 25.09
CA ASP A 152 0.55 -11.79 24.94
C ASP A 152 -0.09 -11.62 23.56
N GLY A 153 0.30 -10.57 22.81
CA GLY A 153 -0.14 -10.30 21.45
C GLY A 153 0.82 -10.78 20.35
N GLU A 154 1.83 -11.58 20.65
CA GLU A 154 2.73 -12.13 19.62
C GLU A 154 1.98 -13.01 18.60
N ALA A 155 2.38 -12.94 17.33
CA ALA A 155 1.78 -13.66 16.20
C ALA A 155 0.25 -13.55 16.14
N SER A 156 -0.28 -12.35 16.37
CA SER A 156 -1.72 -12.08 16.45
C SER A 156 -2.12 -10.78 15.75
N ASP A 157 -3.37 -10.73 15.29
CA ASP A 157 -3.94 -9.58 14.62
C ASP A 157 -4.71 -8.68 15.59
N PHE A 158 -4.55 -7.37 15.41
CA PHE A 158 -5.25 -6.35 16.19
C PHE A 158 -5.82 -5.27 15.28
N PRO A 159 -6.99 -4.70 15.64
CA PRO A 159 -7.52 -3.55 14.93
C PRO A 159 -6.72 -2.28 15.28
N LEU A 160 -6.44 -1.48 14.25
CA LEU A 160 -5.89 -0.13 14.36
C LEU A 160 -6.76 0.79 13.49
N VAL A 161 -7.34 1.84 14.05
CA VAL A 161 -8.22 2.76 13.29
C VAL A 161 -7.68 4.18 13.39
N ALA A 162 -7.50 4.82 12.25
CA ALA A 162 -7.06 6.20 12.14
C ALA A 162 -8.17 7.06 11.51
N SER A 163 -8.47 8.21 12.12
CA SER A 163 -9.44 9.16 11.60
C SER A 163 -8.79 10.07 10.55
N ILE A 164 -9.47 10.21 9.43
CA ILE A 164 -9.07 11.11 8.35
C ILE A 164 -9.58 12.52 8.67
N PRO A 165 -8.73 13.56 8.63
CA PRO A 165 -9.16 14.92 8.94
C PRO A 165 -10.32 15.41 8.06
N ALA A 166 -11.23 16.20 8.63
CA ALA A 166 -12.39 16.75 7.92
C ALA A 166 -12.03 17.72 6.77
N GLY A 167 -10.80 18.23 6.72
CA GLY A 167 -10.29 19.06 5.64
C GLY A 167 -9.18 18.37 4.84
N GLN A 168 -9.08 17.03 4.93
CA GLN A 168 -8.04 16.28 4.22
C GLN A 168 -8.25 16.39 2.72
N GLU A 169 -7.20 16.79 2.01
CA GLU A 169 -7.14 16.73 0.55
C GLU A 169 -6.01 15.79 0.16
N CYS A 170 -6.26 14.93 -0.83
CA CYS A 170 -5.21 14.09 -1.41
C CYS A 170 -4.97 14.55 -2.83
N THR A 171 -3.71 14.89 -3.11
CA THR A 171 -3.29 15.49 -4.39
C THR A 171 -2.30 14.63 -5.14
N GLY A 172 -1.83 13.54 -4.53
CA GLY A 172 -0.90 12.62 -5.14
C GLY A 172 -1.48 11.88 -6.33
N THR A 173 -0.59 11.59 -7.29
CA THR A 173 -0.81 10.58 -8.33
C THR A 173 0.23 9.49 -8.12
N VAL A 174 -0.22 8.27 -7.86
CA VAL A 174 0.64 7.11 -7.57
C VAL A 174 0.07 5.89 -8.27
N ALA A 175 0.90 5.10 -8.95
CA ALA A 175 0.52 3.89 -9.68
C ALA A 175 -0.67 4.12 -10.65
N GLY A 176 -0.74 5.31 -11.24
CA GLY A 176 -1.84 5.73 -12.12
C GLY A 176 -3.16 6.08 -11.41
N GLN A 177 -3.21 6.01 -10.08
CA GLN A 177 -4.34 6.44 -9.26
C GLN A 177 -4.19 7.91 -8.88
N ASN A 178 -5.26 8.70 -9.04
CA ASN A 178 -5.26 10.11 -8.63
C ASN A 178 -5.90 10.29 -7.25
N ASN A 179 -5.57 11.40 -6.59
CA ASN A 179 -6.05 11.77 -5.25
C ASN A 179 -5.62 10.76 -4.20
N VAL A 180 -4.35 10.34 -4.28
CA VAL A 180 -3.72 9.43 -3.33
C VAL A 180 -3.08 10.23 -2.20
N CYS A 181 -3.37 9.82 -0.97
CA CYS A 181 -2.58 10.15 0.21
C CYS A 181 -1.83 8.90 0.68
N LEU A 182 -0.85 9.09 1.56
CA LEU A 182 -0.22 7.99 2.29
C LEU A 182 -0.54 8.13 3.78
N VAL A 183 -0.98 7.06 4.43
CA VAL A 183 -1.18 7.00 5.88
C VAL A 183 -0.07 6.14 6.48
N ARG A 184 0.81 6.77 7.25
CA ARG A 184 1.89 6.12 7.99
C ARG A 184 1.45 5.90 9.42
N CYS A 185 1.54 4.66 9.90
CA CYS A 185 1.35 4.34 11.30
C CYS A 185 2.58 3.65 11.84
N GLN A 186 3.02 4.05 13.04
CA GLN A 186 4.22 3.51 13.66
C GLN A 186 4.08 3.42 15.18
N ASN A 187 4.75 2.45 15.78
CA ASN A 187 4.81 2.27 17.23
C ASN A 187 6.04 2.97 17.86
N PRO A 188 6.18 3.01 19.20
CA PRO A 188 7.23 3.74 19.88
C PRO A 188 8.51 2.89 20.10
N ALA A 189 8.67 1.78 19.38
CA ALA A 189 9.79 0.87 19.58
C ALA A 189 11.14 1.52 19.19
N ARG A 190 12.13 1.45 20.10
CA ARG A 190 13.45 2.07 19.88
C ARG A 190 14.36 1.30 18.93
N ALA A 191 14.08 0.02 18.69
CA ALA A 191 14.82 -0.79 17.71
C ALA A 191 14.60 -0.30 16.27
N GLY A 192 13.55 0.51 16.10
CA GLY A 192 13.04 1.12 14.89
C GLY A 192 11.52 1.17 15.09
N PRO A 193 10.84 2.32 15.03
CA PRO A 193 9.40 2.33 14.98
C PRO A 193 8.92 1.35 13.89
N PHE A 194 8.00 0.46 14.25
CA PHE A 194 7.45 -0.56 13.35
C PHE A 194 6.01 -0.24 13.02
N GLY A 195 5.56 -0.64 11.84
CA GLY A 195 4.19 -0.44 11.38
C GLY A 195 4.13 -0.52 9.86
N GLY A 196 3.75 0.57 9.21
CA GLY A 196 3.74 0.63 7.75
C GLY A 196 3.13 1.91 7.19
N VAL A 197 3.21 2.06 5.87
CA VAL A 197 2.58 3.14 5.11
C VAL A 197 1.54 2.55 4.18
N VAL A 198 0.29 2.97 4.30
CA VAL A 198 -0.84 2.51 3.49
C VAL A 198 -1.21 3.62 2.49
N PRO A 199 -1.14 3.38 1.18
CA PRO A 199 -1.72 4.26 0.19
C PRO A 199 -3.24 4.23 0.31
N VAL A 200 -3.86 5.41 0.38
CA VAL A 200 -5.32 5.57 0.42
C VAL A 200 -5.74 6.55 -0.66
N GLN A 201 -6.97 6.45 -1.14
CA GLN A 201 -7.50 7.33 -2.17
C GLN A 201 -8.74 8.05 -1.67
N MET A 202 -8.85 9.34 -1.98
CA MET A 202 -10.07 10.09 -1.66
C MET A 202 -11.23 9.61 -2.52
N ALA A 203 -12.25 9.10 -1.85
CA ALA A 203 -13.49 8.68 -2.49
C ALA A 203 -14.13 9.86 -3.23
N GLY A 204 -14.56 9.62 -4.47
CA GLY A 204 -15.16 10.65 -5.32
C GLY A 204 -14.17 11.52 -6.11
N GLY A 205 -12.86 11.29 -5.97
CA GLY A 205 -11.82 12.01 -6.70
C GLY A 205 -11.52 11.49 -8.11
N ASN A 206 -11.96 10.29 -8.50
CA ASN A 206 -11.59 9.70 -9.79
C ASN A 206 -12.77 9.04 -10.52
N ALA A 207 -13.52 9.84 -11.29
CA ALA A 207 -14.22 9.34 -12.48
C ALA A 207 -13.33 9.60 -13.69
N GLY A 208 -12.30 8.78 -13.87
CA GLY A 208 -11.36 8.88 -14.98
C GLY A 208 -10.94 7.50 -15.45
N GLY A 209 -11.85 6.74 -16.07
CA GLY A 209 -11.45 5.42 -16.61
C GLY A 209 -12.51 4.40 -17.02
N ALA A 210 -13.78 4.74 -17.26
CA ALA A 210 -14.67 3.88 -18.05
C ALA A 210 -15.80 4.70 -18.69
N ASN A 211 -15.56 5.20 -19.90
CA ASN A 211 -16.65 5.61 -20.77
C ASN A 211 -17.44 4.37 -21.19
N ASN A 212 -18.44 4.00 -20.39
CA ASN A 212 -19.59 3.26 -20.89
C ASN A 212 -20.84 4.10 -20.66
N ALA A 213 -21.00 5.10 -21.53
CA ALA A 213 -22.26 5.82 -21.66
C ALA A 213 -23.30 4.89 -22.29
N THR A 214 -23.87 3.99 -21.48
CA THR A 214 -25.18 3.43 -21.82
C THR A 214 -26.20 4.53 -21.55
N SER A 215 -26.75 5.00 -22.65
CA SER A 215 -27.76 6.05 -22.69
C SER A 215 -29.09 5.42 -22.28
N ASP A 216 -29.41 5.40 -20.98
CA ASP A 216 -30.76 5.02 -20.56
C ASP A 216 -31.70 6.21 -20.69
N ALA A 217 -32.51 6.09 -21.72
CA ALA A 217 -33.45 7.07 -22.22
C ALA A 217 -34.50 7.45 -21.16
N VAL A 218 -34.70 8.77 -21.04
CA VAL A 218 -35.86 9.40 -20.43
C VAL A 218 -37.11 8.89 -21.12
N ASN A 219 -37.88 8.05 -20.42
CA ASN A 219 -39.17 7.57 -20.87
C ASN A 219 -40.24 8.63 -20.56
N ASN A 220 -40.31 9.69 -21.38
CA ASN A 220 -41.43 10.63 -21.34
C ASN A 220 -42.49 10.18 -22.36
N GLY A 221 -43.46 9.40 -21.88
CA GLY A 221 -44.60 8.98 -22.67
C GLY A 221 -45.54 10.14 -22.96
N ALA A 222 -45.46 10.68 -24.17
CA ALA A 222 -46.50 11.52 -24.77
C ALA A 222 -46.59 11.23 -26.28
N ALA A 223 -47.10 10.05 -26.64
CA ALA A 223 -47.49 9.74 -28.01
C ALA A 223 -48.91 10.26 -28.26
N ASN A 224 -48.97 11.31 -29.07
CA ASN A 224 -50.14 11.90 -29.68
C ASN A 224 -50.58 10.99 -30.85
N ASN A 225 -51.87 10.64 -30.96
CA ASN A 225 -52.42 10.02 -32.16
C ASN A 225 -53.65 10.78 -32.65
N ASN A 226 -53.59 11.04 -33.96
CA ASN A 226 -54.36 11.91 -34.81
C ASN A 226 -55.80 11.44 -35.07
N GLY A 227 -56.74 12.37 -35.29
CA GLY A 227 -58.11 12.06 -35.69
C GLY A 227 -59.08 13.24 -35.84
N ALA A 228 -59.05 13.87 -37.03
CA ALA A 228 -60.18 14.45 -37.77
C ALA A 228 -60.84 15.82 -37.38
N ALA A 229 -60.87 16.69 -38.41
CA ALA A 229 -62.01 17.47 -38.93
C ALA A 229 -62.04 19.01 -38.81
N ASN A 230 -62.08 19.63 -40.01
CA ASN A 230 -62.81 20.81 -40.47
C ASN A 230 -62.30 22.26 -40.26
N ASN A 231 -61.86 22.83 -41.39
CA ASN A 231 -62.25 24.09 -42.06
C ASN A 231 -62.53 25.35 -41.23
N ASN A 232 -61.78 26.44 -41.49
CA ASN A 232 -62.26 27.63 -42.21
C ASN A 232 -61.14 28.67 -42.42
N GLY A 233 -61.15 29.40 -43.55
CA GLY A 233 -60.90 30.85 -43.53
C GLY A 233 -59.57 31.42 -44.03
N ALA A 234 -59.55 31.76 -45.33
CA ALA A 234 -59.09 33.03 -45.91
C ALA A 234 -57.58 33.34 -46.09
N ALA A 235 -57.31 33.82 -47.30
CA ALA A 235 -56.03 34.21 -47.88
C ALA A 235 -55.54 35.60 -47.42
N ASN A 236 -54.22 35.83 -47.44
CA ASN A 236 -53.63 36.99 -48.12
C ASN A 236 -52.14 36.75 -48.44
N ASN A 237 -51.73 37.26 -49.60
CA ASN A 237 -50.41 37.20 -50.20
C ASN A 237 -49.44 38.16 -49.52
N ASN A 238 -48.19 37.75 -49.32
CA ASN A 238 -47.05 38.65 -49.57
C ASN A 238 -45.80 37.82 -49.87
N ALA A 239 -45.28 37.97 -51.09
CA ALA A 239 -44.06 37.37 -51.56
C ALA A 239 -42.93 38.42 -51.47
N VAL A 240 -41.83 38.10 -50.79
CA VAL A 240 -40.49 38.65 -51.06
C VAL A 240 -39.43 37.59 -50.72
N VAL A 241 -39.20 36.70 -51.70
CA VAL A 241 -37.93 36.32 -52.36
C VAL A 241 -36.57 36.69 -51.70
N ASN A 242 -35.74 35.65 -51.42
CA ASN A 242 -34.34 35.38 -51.85
C ASN A 242 -33.57 34.56 -50.77
N ASP A 243 -33.35 33.26 -51.02
CA ASP A 243 -32.12 32.62 -51.55
C ASP A 243 -31.12 32.30 -50.42
N ASP A 244 -31.10 31.08 -49.89
CA ASP A 244 -30.32 29.90 -50.33
C ASP A 244 -28.81 30.17 -50.53
N ALA A 245 -28.00 29.56 -49.67
CA ALA A 245 -26.82 28.81 -50.12
C ALA A 245 -26.24 27.99 -48.94
N SER A 246 -26.63 26.73 -48.90
CA SER A 246 -25.86 25.63 -48.34
C SER A 246 -24.58 25.42 -49.16
N ALA A 247 -23.43 25.23 -48.50
CA ALA A 247 -22.29 24.53 -49.12
C ALA A 247 -21.45 23.83 -48.06
N ASN A 248 -21.40 22.51 -48.18
CA ASN A 248 -20.56 21.60 -47.42
C ASN A 248 -19.41 21.09 -48.31
N ASN A 249 -18.27 20.84 -47.67
CA ASN A 249 -17.21 19.87 -47.99
C ASN A 249 -16.12 20.18 -49.04
N GLY A 250 -14.86 19.90 -48.64
CA GLY A 250 -13.68 19.89 -49.51
C GLY A 250 -12.36 19.77 -48.73
N ALA A 251 -11.86 18.54 -48.59
CA ALA A 251 -10.59 18.16 -47.94
C ALA A 251 -9.36 18.26 -48.87
N ALA A 252 -8.16 18.50 -48.29
CA ALA A 252 -6.82 17.98 -48.63
C ALA A 252 -5.76 18.93 -48.01
N ASN A 253 -5.04 18.49 -46.96
CA ASN A 253 -3.72 17.82 -46.98
C ASN A 253 -2.58 18.72 -47.48
N ASP A 254 -1.73 19.17 -46.56
CA ASP A 254 -0.30 19.33 -46.80
C ASP A 254 0.51 19.13 -45.51
N ASN A 255 1.70 18.59 -45.72
CA ASN A 255 2.54 17.77 -44.87
C ASN A 255 3.79 18.56 -44.45
N ALA A 256 4.27 18.43 -43.20
CA ALA A 256 5.68 18.64 -42.86
C ALA A 256 6.04 18.13 -41.45
N ALA A 257 6.45 16.86 -41.38
CA ALA A 257 7.40 16.35 -40.38
C ALA A 257 8.77 16.13 -41.06
N VAL A 258 9.81 15.88 -40.23
CA VAL A 258 11.23 15.45 -40.54
C VAL A 258 12.23 16.63 -40.56
N ASN A 259 13.42 16.64 -39.92
CA ASN A 259 14.21 15.76 -39.01
C ASN A 259 15.30 16.64 -38.34
N ASN A 260 15.67 16.45 -37.07
CA ASN A 260 16.79 15.63 -36.53
C ASN A 260 18.21 16.24 -36.61
N GLY A 261 18.91 16.15 -35.48
CA GLY A 261 20.33 16.48 -35.30
C GLY A 261 20.82 16.02 -33.94
N ALA A 262 21.39 14.82 -33.89
CA ALA A 262 21.99 14.15 -32.74
C ALA A 262 23.45 14.60 -32.47
N SER A 263 23.91 14.47 -31.22
CA SER A 263 25.30 14.19 -30.78
C SER A 263 25.29 14.07 -29.25
N ALA A 264 25.37 12.90 -28.61
CA ALA A 264 26.52 11.98 -28.41
C ALA A 264 27.49 12.39 -27.27
N ASN A 265 27.63 11.43 -26.34
CA ASN A 265 28.74 11.12 -25.40
C ASN A 265 28.87 11.92 -24.09
N ASN A 266 28.73 11.21 -22.96
CA ASN A 266 29.90 10.83 -22.14
C ASN A 266 29.57 9.62 -21.26
N ASP A 267 30.38 8.59 -21.45
CA ASP A 267 30.65 7.51 -20.52
C ASP A 267 31.44 8.07 -19.33
N ASP A 268 31.22 7.54 -18.13
CA ASP A 268 32.25 7.41 -17.10
C ASP A 268 31.87 6.21 -16.22
N GLU A 269 32.60 5.12 -16.47
CA GLU A 269 32.75 3.94 -15.61
C GLU A 269 33.67 4.31 -14.44
N GLU A 270 33.32 3.92 -13.21
CA GLU A 270 34.33 3.54 -12.20
C GLU A 270 33.87 2.29 -11.46
N ASP A 271 34.83 1.39 -11.32
CA ASP A 271 34.80 -0.01 -10.93
C ASP A 271 34.94 -0.23 -9.41
N GLU A 272 34.63 -1.48 -9.01
CA GLU A 272 35.22 -2.27 -7.89
C GLU A 272 34.77 -1.88 -6.44
N GLU A 273 34.41 -2.80 -5.53
CA GLU A 273 34.86 -4.18 -5.28
C GLU A 273 33.73 -5.07 -4.71
N ASP A 274 33.73 -6.33 -5.16
CA ASP A 274 32.98 -7.47 -4.62
C ASP A 274 33.63 -8.00 -3.32
N GLU A 275 32.81 -8.34 -2.31
CA GLU A 275 33.20 -9.33 -1.30
C GLU A 275 32.16 -10.48 -1.28
N GLU A 276 32.54 -11.57 -1.92
CA GLU A 276 31.93 -12.89 -1.85
C GLU A 276 32.35 -13.57 -0.54
N ASP A 277 31.40 -13.96 0.31
CA ASP A 277 31.62 -14.96 1.37
C ASP A 277 31.03 -16.30 0.93
N GLU A 278 31.83 -17.08 0.20
CA GLU A 278 31.72 -18.53 0.16
C GLU A 278 32.30 -19.14 1.45
N GLU A 279 31.49 -19.86 2.24
CA GLU A 279 32.02 -20.97 3.04
C GLU A 279 31.05 -22.16 3.10
N GLY A 280 31.42 -23.22 2.39
CA GLY A 280 31.76 -24.49 3.04
C GLY A 280 30.62 -25.46 3.38
N ASP A 281 30.19 -26.23 2.37
CA ASP A 281 29.69 -27.59 2.58
C ASP A 281 30.83 -28.48 3.12
N ASN A 282 30.63 -29.05 4.30
CA ASN A 282 31.37 -30.23 4.72
C ASN A 282 30.46 -31.18 5.49
N GLY A 283 29.92 -32.15 4.77
CA GLY A 283 29.25 -33.30 5.34
C GLY A 283 30.19 -34.16 6.20
N SER A 284 29.74 -34.53 7.39
CA SER A 284 30.04 -35.86 7.92
C SER A 284 28.98 -36.34 8.88
N SER A 285 28.36 -37.44 8.46
CA SER A 285 27.46 -38.33 9.16
C SER A 285 27.96 -38.70 10.56
N ASN A 286 27.07 -38.66 11.55
CA ASN A 286 27.09 -39.70 12.55
C ASN A 286 25.68 -40.09 13.01
N SER A 287 25.45 -41.39 12.97
CA SER A 287 24.20 -42.09 13.23
C SER A 287 23.99 -42.29 14.73
N ASN A 288 22.73 -42.57 15.08
CA ASN A 288 22.20 -43.16 16.32
C ASN A 288 21.84 -42.19 17.46
N ASN A 289 20.53 -41.97 17.66
CA ASN A 289 19.83 -42.83 18.62
C ASN A 289 18.31 -42.79 18.47
N ASN A 290 17.74 -43.98 18.31
CA ASN A 290 16.32 -44.24 18.48
C ASN A 290 15.90 -43.92 19.92
N ASN A 291 14.75 -43.25 20.10
CA ASN A 291 13.76 -43.75 21.05
C ASN A 291 12.35 -43.26 20.73
N ASN A 292 11.61 -44.24 20.24
CA ASN A 292 10.18 -44.36 20.05
C ASN A 292 9.40 -44.07 21.34
N ARG A 293 8.34 -43.25 21.28
CA ARG A 293 7.06 -43.49 21.97
C ARG A 293 5.99 -42.48 21.54
N ALA A 294 5.24 -42.89 20.53
CA ALA A 294 3.88 -42.41 20.30
C ALA A 294 2.98 -42.74 21.50
N ARG A 295 2.18 -41.77 21.94
CA ARG A 295 0.95 -42.03 22.71
C ARG A 295 -0.19 -41.24 22.08
N ALA A 296 -1.03 -41.99 21.38
CA ALA A 296 -2.36 -41.60 20.96
C ALA A 296 -3.26 -41.34 22.18
N ILE A 297 -4.04 -40.26 22.14
CA ILE A 297 -5.19 -40.06 23.02
C ILE A 297 -6.43 -40.18 22.14
N ARG A 298 -7.21 -41.24 22.38
CA ARG A 298 -8.55 -41.43 21.81
C ARG A 298 -9.58 -40.81 22.75
N PHE A 299 -10.57 -40.13 22.16
CA PHE A 299 -11.85 -39.75 22.75
C PHE A 299 -12.68 -40.97 23.19
N SER A 300 -13.48 -40.82 24.24
CA SER A 300 -14.73 -41.58 24.46
C SER A 300 -15.66 -40.83 25.42
N ALA A 301 -16.92 -40.70 24.97
CA ALA A 301 -18.17 -40.38 25.68
C ALA A 301 -18.32 -38.97 26.31
#